data_AF-A0A090SSS7-F1
#
_entry.id   AF-A0A090SSS7-F1
#
_cell.length_a   1.000
_cell.length_b   1.000
_cell.length_c   1.000
_cell.angle_alpha   90.00
_cell.angle_beta   90.00
_cell.angle_gamma   90.00
#
_symmetry.space_group_name_H-M   'P 1'
#
loop_
_entity.id
_entity.type
_entity.pdbx_description
1 polymer ?
#
loop_
_entity_poly.entity_id
_entity_poly.type
_entity_poly.pdbx_seq_one_letter_code
_entity_poly.pdbx_strand_id
1 'polypeptide(L)'
;MIKRILPLASVLLVFGCAQTERAQQYQDGEFTSLLNKTEQIESNKPRNFQTFASQADEVVKASPSMAETYQHSMNSLKPGRFKAATPSNLLTTVFKRRN
;
A
#
# COMPACT_ATOMS: atom_id res chain seq x y z
N MET A 1 9.45 48.32 8.15
CA MET A 1 8.35 47.38 8.50
C MET A 1 8.77 45.90 8.41
N ILE A 2 9.75 45.54 7.57
CA ILE A 2 10.32 44.17 7.42
C ILE A 2 10.73 43.46 8.73
N LYS A 3 11.31 44.19 9.70
CA LYS A 3 11.77 43.60 10.97
C LYS A 3 10.65 43.03 11.85
N ARG A 4 9.41 43.45 11.64
CA ARG A 4 8.22 42.95 12.37
C ARG A 4 7.54 41.77 11.69
N ILE A 5 7.81 41.55 10.40
CA ILE A 5 7.21 40.47 9.61
C ILE A 5 8.03 39.18 9.75
N LEU A 6 9.34 39.32 9.98
CA LEU A 6 10.27 38.20 10.20
C LEU A 6 9.83 37.19 11.28
N PRO A 7 9.44 37.60 12.51
CA PRO A 7 9.02 36.64 13.54
C PRO A 7 7.70 35.94 13.19
N LEU A 8 6.78 36.63 12.49
CA LEU A 8 5.51 36.05 12.07
C LEU A 8 5.72 34.97 10.98
N ALA A 9 6.64 35.22 10.05
CA ALA A 9 7.02 34.25 9.03
C ALA A 9 7.68 33.00 9.63
N SER A 10 8.52 33.15 10.66
CA SER A 10 9.13 32.01 11.35
C SER A 10 8.12 31.14 12.09
N VAL A 11 7.07 31.72 12.68
CA VAL A 11 5.99 30.95 13.32
C VAL A 11 5.24 30.14 12.26
N LEU A 12 4.88 30.73 11.12
CA LEU A 12 4.21 30.00 10.04
C LEU A 12 5.06 28.85 9.46
N LEU A 13 6.39 29.01 9.44
CA LEU A 13 7.32 27.98 8.96
C LEU A 13 7.44 26.78 9.92
N VAL A 14 7.33 27.00 11.23
CA VAL A 14 7.45 25.94 12.25
C VAL A 14 6.12 25.20 12.46
N PHE A 15 4.98 25.88 12.37
CA PHE A 15 3.65 25.28 12.57
C PHE A 15 3.02 24.70 11.28
N GLY A 16 3.68 24.87 10.12
CA GLY A 16 3.18 24.37 8.82
C GLY A 16 3.36 22.87 8.58
N CYS A 17 4.16 22.17 9.38
CA CYS A 17 4.27 20.71 9.32
C CYS A 17 3.28 20.07 10.30
N ALA A 18 1.98 20.17 10.01
CA ALA A 18 0.98 19.38 10.72
C ALA A 18 1.16 17.90 10.35
N GLN A 19 2.05 17.21 11.06
CA GLN A 19 2.18 15.77 10.98
C GLN A 19 0.85 15.19 11.47
N THR A 20 0.10 14.53 10.58
CA THR A 20 -1.12 13.82 10.98
C THR A 20 -0.76 12.84 12.09
N GLU A 21 -1.46 12.89 13.22
CA GLU A 21 -1.09 12.19 14.46
C GLU A 21 -0.90 10.67 14.27
N ARG A 22 -1.52 10.10 13.23
CA ARG A 22 -1.49 8.66 12.92
C ARG A 22 -1.07 8.36 11.48
N ALA A 23 -0.32 9.25 10.84
CA ALA A 23 0.07 9.13 9.42
C ALA A 23 -1.14 8.96 8.47
N GLN A 24 -2.22 9.69 8.73
CA GLN A 24 -3.38 9.73 7.84
C GLN A 24 -2.98 10.33 6.50
N GLN A 25 -3.47 9.76 5.41
CA GLN A 25 -3.20 10.24 4.05
C GLN A 25 -4.50 10.76 3.45
N TYR A 26 -4.49 12.01 2.98
CA TYR A 26 -5.63 12.68 2.32
C TYR A 26 -5.34 12.98 0.85
N GLN A 27 -4.41 12.24 0.24
CA GLN A 27 -3.91 12.49 -1.12
C GLN A 27 -4.80 11.86 -2.21
N ASP A 28 -5.62 10.87 -1.86
CA ASP A 28 -6.40 10.06 -2.81
C ASP A 28 -7.85 10.54 -2.98
N GLY A 29 -8.23 11.65 -2.35
CA GLY A 29 -9.59 12.19 -2.36
C GLY A 29 -10.57 11.38 -1.49
N GLU A 30 -11.87 11.51 -1.79
CA GLU A 30 -12.92 10.78 -1.08
C GLU A 30 -13.23 9.43 -1.75
N PHE A 31 -13.46 8.40 -0.92
CA PHE A 31 -13.86 7.08 -1.40
C PHE A 31 -15.38 6.98 -1.56
N THR A 32 -15.87 6.69 -2.76
CA THR A 32 -17.31 6.52 -3.04
C THR A 32 -17.83 5.12 -2.70
N SER A 33 -16.94 4.19 -2.37
CA SER A 33 -17.25 2.81 -2.00
C SER A 33 -16.22 2.24 -1.02
N LEU A 34 -16.53 1.10 -0.40
CA LEU A 34 -15.60 0.40 0.50
C LEU A 34 -14.33 -0.12 -0.22
N LEU A 35 -14.44 -0.47 -1.50
CA LEU A 35 -13.34 -0.98 -2.32
C LEU A 35 -13.35 -0.30 -3.68
N ASN A 36 -12.43 0.65 -3.87
CA ASN A 36 -12.29 1.37 -5.14
C ASN A 36 -11.15 0.73 -5.95
N LYS A 37 -11.47 0.31 -7.17
CA LYS A 37 -10.46 -0.20 -8.09
C LYS A 37 -9.55 0.96 -8.52
N THR A 38 -8.24 0.77 -8.42
CA THR A 38 -7.23 1.70 -8.93
C THR A 38 -6.42 1.04 -10.05
N GLU A 39 -5.90 1.85 -10.97
CA GLU A 39 -5.00 1.41 -12.05
C GLU A 39 -3.53 1.44 -11.66
N GLN A 40 -3.20 2.16 -10.57
CA GLN A 40 -1.84 2.28 -10.07
C GLN A 40 -1.85 2.34 -8.55
N ILE A 41 -0.84 1.72 -7.95
CA ILE A 41 -0.56 1.84 -6.52
C ILE A 41 0.69 2.71 -6.42
N GLU A 42 0.74 3.74 -5.60
CA GLU A 42 1.98 4.51 -5.43
C GLU A 42 2.69 4.10 -4.14
N SER A 43 3.99 3.85 -4.19
CA SER A 43 4.77 3.61 -2.98
C SER A 43 6.23 3.97 -3.20
N ASN A 44 6.73 4.87 -2.35
CA ASN A 44 8.14 5.24 -2.28
C ASN A 44 8.92 4.36 -1.28
N LYS A 45 8.30 3.30 -0.74
CA LYS A 45 8.93 2.40 0.24
C LYS A 45 9.34 1.07 -0.41
N PRO A 46 10.51 0.53 -0.06
CA PRO A 46 10.88 -0.82 -0.50
C PRO A 46 9.91 -1.83 0.10
N ARG A 47 9.48 -2.80 -0.71
CA ARG A 47 8.61 -3.88 -0.25
C ARG A 47 9.46 -5.07 0.22
N ASN A 48 9.09 -5.66 1.35
CA ASN A 48 9.68 -6.89 1.88
C ASN A 48 8.69 -8.04 1.66
N PHE A 49 9.09 -9.03 0.86
CA PHE A 49 8.29 -10.23 0.57
C PHE A 49 8.97 -11.52 1.06
N GLN A 50 10.06 -11.40 1.83
CA GLN A 50 10.90 -12.52 2.24
C GLN A 50 10.11 -13.57 3.05
N THR A 51 9.15 -13.13 3.85
CA THR A 51 8.39 -14.01 4.76
C THR A 51 7.09 -14.54 4.16
N PHE A 52 6.61 -13.97 3.04
CA PHE A 52 5.30 -14.32 2.49
C PHE A 52 5.20 -15.79 2.09
N ALA A 53 6.24 -16.34 1.45
CA ALA A 53 6.26 -17.73 1.02
C ALA A 53 6.12 -18.71 2.20
N SER A 54 6.86 -18.46 3.28
CA SER A 54 6.78 -19.27 4.50
C SER A 54 5.39 -19.20 5.13
N GLN A 55 4.79 -18.00 5.19
CA GLN A 55 3.44 -17.84 5.74
C GLN A 55 2.38 -18.56 4.90
N ALA A 56 2.49 -18.51 3.57
CA ALA A 56 1.57 -19.20 2.67
C ALA A 56 1.65 -20.72 2.85
N ASP A 57 2.84 -21.26 3.05
CA ASP A 57 3.03 -22.69 3.27
C ASP A 57 2.45 -23.14 4.63
N GLU A 58 2.50 -22.30 5.67
CA GLU A 58 1.82 -22.57 6.94
C GLU A 58 0.29 -22.55 6.81
N VAL A 59 -0.29 -21.69 5.96
CA VAL A 59 -1.73 -21.72 5.68
C VAL A 59 -2.15 -23.05 5.05
N VAL A 60 -1.34 -23.58 4.11
CA VAL A 60 -1.61 -24.89 3.49
C VAL A 60 -1.60 -26.02 4.52
N LYS A 61 -0.66 -25.98 5.47
CA LYS A 61 -0.55 -27.00 6.53
C LYS A 61 -1.68 -26.89 7.55
N ALA A 62 -1.97 -25.69 8.02
CA ALA A 62 -2.89 -25.46 9.14
C ALA A 62 -4.36 -25.38 8.70
N SER A 63 -4.63 -25.00 7.45
CA SER A 63 -5.99 -24.82 6.93
C SER A 63 -6.10 -25.17 5.44
N PRO A 64 -6.28 -26.46 5.10
CA PRO A 64 -6.48 -26.90 3.72
C PRO A 64 -7.67 -26.22 3.03
N SER A 65 -8.76 -25.93 3.75
CA SER A 65 -9.94 -25.26 3.20
C SER A 65 -9.67 -23.80 2.79
N MET A 66 -8.86 -23.07 3.57
CA MET A 66 -8.39 -21.75 3.18
C MET A 66 -7.42 -21.83 1.99
N ALA A 67 -6.56 -22.85 1.96
CA ALA A 67 -5.66 -23.05 0.84
C ALA A 67 -6.44 -23.28 -0.46
N GLU A 68 -7.45 -24.15 -0.47
CA GLU A 68 -8.30 -24.39 -1.64
C GLU A 68 -8.93 -23.09 -2.17
N THR A 69 -9.43 -22.24 -1.28
CA THR A 69 -10.09 -20.99 -1.65
C THR A 69 -9.11 -19.95 -2.22
N TYR A 70 -7.91 -19.85 -1.64
CA TYR A 70 -6.98 -18.73 -1.89
C TYR A 70 -5.68 -19.12 -2.59
N GLN A 71 -5.50 -20.39 -2.99
CA GLN A 71 -4.27 -20.92 -3.59
C GLN A 71 -3.80 -20.09 -4.78
N HIS A 72 -4.74 -19.66 -5.62
CA HIS A 72 -4.43 -18.84 -6.80
C HIS A 72 -3.79 -17.50 -6.42
N SER A 73 -4.40 -16.78 -5.47
CA SER A 73 -3.89 -15.49 -4.99
C SER A 73 -2.54 -15.65 -4.28
N MET A 74 -2.38 -16.67 -3.44
CA MET A 74 -1.10 -16.95 -2.78
C MET A 74 0.01 -17.25 -3.79
N ASN A 75 -0.27 -18.07 -4.81
CA ASN A 75 0.68 -18.37 -5.88
C ASN A 75 1.02 -17.14 -6.72
N SER A 76 0.04 -16.25 -6.93
CA SER A 76 0.25 -14.98 -7.62
C SER A 76 1.17 -14.03 -6.87
N LEU A 77 1.37 -14.25 -5.55
CA LEU A 77 2.12 -13.42 -4.59
C LEU A 77 3.53 -13.97 -4.22
N LYS A 78 3.92 -15.17 -4.70
CA LYS A 78 5.22 -15.77 -4.38
C LYS A 78 6.41 -15.06 -5.09
N PRO A 79 7.54 -14.80 -4.39
CA PRO A 79 8.60 -13.86 -4.81
C PRO A 79 9.26 -14.14 -6.18
N GLY A 80 9.16 -15.37 -6.71
CA GLY A 80 9.62 -15.72 -8.07
C GLY A 80 8.84 -15.03 -9.20
N ARG A 81 7.62 -14.52 -8.94
CA ARG A 81 6.82 -13.74 -9.90
C ARG A 81 6.87 -12.21 -9.66
N PHE A 82 7.57 -11.75 -8.61
CA PHE A 82 7.59 -10.34 -8.16
C PHE A 82 8.85 -9.56 -8.51
N LYS A 83 9.87 -10.21 -9.09
CA LYS A 83 11.15 -9.55 -9.40
C LYS A 83 11.03 -8.31 -10.31
N ALA A 84 9.87 -8.09 -10.94
CA ALA A 84 9.55 -6.89 -11.73
C ALA A 84 8.22 -6.21 -11.32
N ALA A 85 7.77 -6.39 -10.07
CA ALA A 85 6.51 -5.82 -9.59
C ALA A 85 6.70 -4.36 -9.15
N THR A 86 6.85 -3.47 -10.12
CA THR A 86 6.39 -2.09 -9.93
C THR A 86 4.91 -2.12 -9.56
N PRO A 87 4.42 -1.18 -8.75
CA PRO A 87 3.04 -1.19 -8.30
C PRO A 87 1.98 -1.24 -9.41
N SER A 88 2.29 -0.71 -10.60
CA SER A 88 1.49 -0.81 -11.83
C SER A 88 1.28 -2.25 -12.33
N ASN A 89 2.23 -3.15 -12.08
CA ASN A 89 2.18 -4.55 -12.55
C ASN A 89 1.41 -5.50 -11.60
N LEU A 90 1.06 -5.05 -10.38
CA LEU A 90 0.36 -5.88 -9.39
C LEU A 90 -1.14 -6.04 -9.67
N LEU A 91 -1.74 -5.05 -10.32
CA LEU A 91 -3.20 -4.99 -10.52
C LEU A 91 -3.70 -6.00 -11.56
N THR A 92 -2.85 -6.34 -12.53
CA THR A 92 -3.20 -7.26 -13.62
C THR A 92 -3.35 -8.72 -13.15
N THR A 93 -2.66 -9.11 -12.08
CA THR A 93 -2.62 -10.53 -11.66
C THR A 93 -3.69 -10.88 -10.63
N VAL A 94 -4.08 -9.95 -9.75
CA VAL A 94 -5.03 -10.22 -8.64
C VAL A 94 -6.49 -9.93 -9.03
N PHE A 95 -6.75 -8.94 -9.89
CA PHE A 95 -8.12 -8.46 -10.17
C PHE A 95 -8.72 -8.94 -11.50
N LYS A 96 -7.97 -9.65 -12.36
CA LYS A 96 -8.45 -10.07 -13.69
C LYS A 96 -9.49 -11.20 -13.66
N ARG A 97 -9.81 -11.77 -12.49
CA ARG A 97 -10.72 -12.92 -12.35
C ARG A 97 -12.02 -12.63 -11.60
N ARG A 98 -12.42 -11.35 -11.50
CA ARG A 98 -13.69 -10.93 -10.87
C ARG A 98 -14.63 -10.24 -11.88
N ASN A 99 -14.63 -10.73 -13.12
CA ASN A 99 -15.66 -10.51 -14.15
C ASN A 99 -15.98 -11.86 -14.80
#